data_AF-A0A967MWF0-F1
#
_entry.id   AF-A0A967MWF0-F1
#
_cell.length_a   1.000
_cell.length_b   1.000
_cell.length_c   1.000
_cell.angle_alpha   90.00
_cell.angle_beta   90.00
_cell.angle_gamma   90.00
#
_symmetry.space_group_name_H-M   'P 1'
#
loop_
_entity.id
_entity.type
_entity.pdbx_description
1 polymer ?
#
loop_
_entity_poly.entity_id
_entity_poly.type
_entity_poly.pdbx_seq_one_letter_code
_entity_poly.pdbx_strand_id
1 'polypeptide(L)'
;RAAVDAQEIAGEQAARTFLSIGFSDKFQKKDYEGALPYFETALQFATEAHTQGMAHYFIGFVLYDRGLKTQAPSTAASAREALPIFQKALDHFQKSRPYSENNQQAKLQDWLNNTQQYIEIQEALIKRGR
;
A
#
# COMPACT_ATOMS: atom_id res chain seq x y z
N ARG A 1 30.89 5.23 12.12
CA ARG A 1 30.37 5.92 10.92
C ARG A 1 30.46 4.96 9.75
N ALA A 2 31.63 4.66 9.18
CA ALA A 2 31.79 3.71 8.06
C ALA A 2 31.05 2.35 8.16
N ALA A 3 31.04 1.67 9.32
CA ALA A 3 30.31 0.40 9.49
C ALA A 3 28.77 0.57 9.53
N VAL A 4 28.28 1.71 10.02
CA VAL A 4 26.85 2.06 10.00
C VAL A 4 26.43 2.40 8.58
N ASP A 5 27.24 3.23 7.90
CA ASP A 5 27.00 3.62 6.51
C ASP A 5 26.97 2.38 5.57
N ALA A 6 27.87 1.41 5.78
CA ALA A 6 27.89 0.16 5.02
C ALA A 6 26.64 -0.71 5.27
N GLN A 7 26.13 -0.74 6.50
CA GLN A 7 24.93 -1.49 6.85
C GLN A 7 23.66 -0.81 6.28
N GLU A 8 23.61 0.52 6.27
CA GLU A 8 22.52 1.29 5.65
C GLU A 8 22.46 1.08 4.14
N ILE A 9 23.62 1.07 3.46
CA ILE A 9 23.72 0.76 2.02
C ILE A 9 23.24 -0.66 1.72
N ALA A 10 23.63 -1.64 2.55
CA ALA A 10 23.20 -3.03 2.38
C ALA A 10 21.69 -3.20 2.58
N GLY A 11 21.09 -2.52 3.56
CA GLY A 11 19.64 -2.49 3.79
C GLY A 11 18.89 -1.88 2.62
N GLU A 12 19.33 -0.72 2.14
CA GLU A 12 18.69 -0.04 1.01
C GLU A 12 18.75 -0.88 -0.29
N GLN A 13 19.89 -1.53 -0.56
CA GLN A 13 20.02 -2.43 -1.71
C GLN A 13 19.10 -3.65 -1.59
N ALA A 14 18.94 -4.20 -0.38
CA ALA A 14 18.00 -5.28 -0.13
C ALA A 14 16.56 -4.81 -0.35
N ALA A 15 16.18 -3.64 0.15
CA ALA A 15 14.85 -3.06 -0.03
C ALA A 15 14.47 -2.91 -1.50
N ARG A 16 15.38 -2.36 -2.31
CA ARG A 16 15.20 -2.21 -3.76
C ARG A 16 15.05 -3.57 -4.47
N THR A 17 15.78 -4.58 -4.01
CA THR A 17 15.67 -5.95 -4.54
C THR A 17 14.30 -6.55 -4.24
N PHE A 18 13.81 -6.44 -3.00
CA PHE A 18 12.48 -6.91 -2.64
C PHE A 18 11.37 -6.16 -3.39
N LEU A 19 11.48 -4.83 -3.55
CA LEU A 19 10.56 -4.06 -4.39
C LEU A 19 10.53 -4.56 -5.82
N SER A 20 11.70 -4.82 -6.42
CA SER A 20 11.81 -5.32 -7.78
C SER A 20 11.11 -6.67 -7.94
N ILE A 21 11.40 -7.64 -7.07
CA ILE A 21 10.79 -8.97 -7.13
C ILE A 21 9.28 -8.88 -6.89
N GLY A 22 8.85 -8.17 -5.84
CA GLY A 22 7.43 -7.97 -5.55
C GLY A 22 6.68 -7.32 -6.72
N PHE A 23 7.34 -6.40 -7.43
CA PHE A 23 6.75 -5.76 -8.60
C PHE A 23 6.71 -6.68 -9.83
N SER A 24 7.85 -7.21 -10.28
CA SER A 24 7.95 -7.97 -11.54
C SER A 24 7.29 -9.34 -11.47
N ASP A 25 7.50 -10.06 -10.37
CA ASP A 25 7.16 -11.48 -10.32
C ASP A 25 5.73 -11.69 -9.85
N LYS A 26 5.17 -10.70 -9.15
CA LYS A 26 3.89 -10.79 -8.45
C LYS A 26 2.92 -9.69 -8.90
N PHE A 27 3.23 -8.43 -8.63
CA PHE A 27 2.31 -7.31 -8.86
C PHE A 27 1.92 -7.15 -10.33
N GLN A 28 2.89 -7.19 -11.26
CA GLN A 28 2.62 -7.10 -12.69
C GLN A 28 1.74 -8.25 -13.21
N LYS A 29 1.80 -9.40 -12.54
CA LYS A 29 0.98 -10.59 -12.85
C LYS A 29 -0.37 -10.57 -12.10
N LYS A 30 -0.71 -9.47 -11.42
CA LYS A 30 -1.91 -9.28 -10.59
C LYS A 30 -1.99 -10.21 -9.38
N ASP A 31 -0.88 -10.85 -8.98
CA ASP A 31 -0.76 -11.58 -7.72
C ASP A 31 -0.43 -10.59 -6.59
N TYR A 32 -1.41 -9.73 -6.26
CA TYR A 32 -1.22 -8.66 -5.27
C TYR A 32 -0.99 -9.20 -3.86
N GLU A 33 -1.69 -10.26 -3.49
CA GLU A 33 -1.53 -10.95 -2.21
C GLU A 33 -0.13 -11.57 -2.08
N GLY A 34 0.37 -12.21 -3.15
CA GLY A 34 1.74 -12.71 -3.20
C GLY A 34 2.81 -11.62 -3.26
N ALA A 35 2.47 -10.40 -3.68
CA ALA A 35 3.39 -9.26 -3.72
C ALA A 35 3.58 -8.60 -2.35
N LEU A 36 2.54 -8.61 -1.50
CA LEU A 36 2.55 -7.94 -0.19
C LEU A 36 3.79 -8.23 0.68
N PRO A 37 4.18 -9.50 0.93
CA PRO A 37 5.32 -9.78 1.80
C PRO A 37 6.62 -9.20 1.26
N TYR A 38 6.78 -9.06 -0.06
CA TYR A 38 7.96 -8.42 -0.64
C TYR A 38 7.98 -6.92 -0.36
N PHE A 39 6.84 -6.24 -0.49
CA PHE A 39 6.77 -4.80 -0.20
C PHE A 39 6.90 -4.49 1.29
N GLU A 40 6.32 -5.32 2.17
CA GLU A 40 6.52 -5.20 3.61
C GLU A 40 7.98 -5.43 4.01
N THR A 41 8.61 -6.45 3.43
CA THR A 41 10.05 -6.71 3.64
C THR A 41 10.89 -5.57 3.11
N ALA A 42 10.58 -5.02 1.93
CA ALA A 42 11.28 -3.86 1.41
C ALA A 42 11.17 -2.65 2.35
N LEU A 43 9.98 -2.40 2.90
CA LEU A 43 9.76 -1.32 3.86
C LEU A 43 10.58 -1.50 5.14
N GLN A 44 10.78 -2.74 5.61
CA GLN A 44 11.61 -3.03 6.79
C GLN A 44 13.09 -2.69 6.57
N PHE A 45 13.59 -2.86 5.36
CA PHE A 45 15.01 -2.62 5.04
C PHE A 45 15.29 -1.22 4.45
N ALA A 46 14.26 -0.53 3.96
CA ALA A 46 14.42 0.76 3.29
C ALA A 46 14.89 1.84 4.27
N THR A 47 16.03 2.46 3.95
CA THR A 47 16.58 3.58 4.72
C THR A 47 16.32 4.90 4.02
N GLU A 48 16.13 4.89 2.70
CA GLU A 48 15.80 6.08 1.92
C GLU A 48 14.29 6.36 1.90
N ALA A 49 13.94 7.62 2.12
CA ALA A 49 12.53 8.06 2.11
C ALA A 49 11.82 7.72 0.79
N HIS A 50 12.53 7.81 -0.34
CA HIS A 50 11.98 7.46 -1.65
C HIS A 50 11.56 5.98 -1.71
N THR A 51 12.43 5.07 -1.29
CA THR A 51 12.19 3.62 -1.29
C THR A 51 11.11 3.22 -0.30
N GLN A 52 11.08 3.85 0.89
CA GLN A 52 9.96 3.72 1.83
C GLN A 52 8.65 4.17 1.19
N GLY A 53 8.67 5.31 0.50
CA GLY A 53 7.52 5.84 -0.23
C GLY A 53 7.00 4.87 -1.29
N MET A 54 7.89 4.26 -2.08
CA MET A 54 7.55 3.25 -3.08
C MET A 54 6.89 2.01 -2.43
N ALA A 55 7.49 1.49 -1.36
CA ALA A 55 6.93 0.34 -0.64
C ALA A 55 5.54 0.65 -0.08
N HIS A 56 5.38 1.82 0.56
CA HIS A 56 4.09 2.29 1.04
C HIS A 56 3.06 2.41 -0.09
N TYR A 57 3.43 2.93 -1.26
CA TYR A 57 2.54 3.06 -2.40
C TYR A 57 1.97 1.70 -2.83
N PHE A 58 2.85 0.70 -3.00
CA PHE A 58 2.42 -0.62 -3.46
C PHE A 58 1.65 -1.39 -2.38
N ILE A 59 2.03 -1.28 -1.10
CA ILE A 59 1.24 -1.87 0.00
C ILE A 59 -0.17 -1.24 0.03
N GLY A 60 -0.26 0.09 -0.08
CA GLY A 60 -1.53 0.80 -0.15
C GLY A 60 -2.43 0.28 -1.27
N PHE A 61 -1.86 0.06 -2.46
CA PHE A 61 -2.58 -0.52 -3.60
C PHE A 61 -3.09 -1.94 -3.32
N VAL A 62 -2.24 -2.81 -2.77
CA VAL A 62 -2.64 -4.20 -2.44
C VAL A 62 -3.79 -4.20 -1.44
N LEU A 63 -3.71 -3.37 -0.39
CA LEU A 63 -4.76 -3.25 0.61
C LEU A 63 -6.04 -2.66 0.01
N TYR A 64 -5.94 -1.68 -0.87
CA TYR A 64 -7.09 -1.12 -1.59
C TYR A 64 -7.81 -2.20 -2.41
N ASP A 65 -7.09 -3.00 -3.21
CA ASP A 65 -7.66 -4.11 -3.97
C ASP A 65 -8.29 -5.17 -3.06
N ARG A 66 -7.65 -5.49 -1.93
CA ARG A 66 -8.22 -6.39 -0.91
C ARG A 66 -9.52 -5.81 -0.35
N GLY A 67 -9.55 -4.52 -0.02
CA GLY A 67 -10.76 -3.82 0.44
C GLY A 67 -11.90 -3.90 -0.58
N LEU A 68 -11.60 -3.76 -1.88
CA LEU A 68 -12.58 -3.91 -2.96
C LEU A 68 -13.19 -5.32 -3.01
N LYS A 69 -12.39 -6.36 -2.75
CA LYS A 69 -12.87 -7.74 -2.70
C LYS A 69 -13.67 -8.01 -1.44
N THR A 70 -13.18 -7.55 -0.29
CA THR A 70 -13.82 -7.75 1.03
C THR A 70 -15.14 -6.99 1.14
N GLN A 71 -15.28 -5.81 0.53
CA GLN A 71 -16.52 -5.04 0.67
C GLN A 71 -17.72 -5.74 0.03
N ALA A 72 -17.54 -6.61 -0.96
CA ALA A 72 -18.62 -7.41 -1.54
C ALA A 72 -19.13 -8.43 -0.50
N PRO A 73 -20.45 -8.61 -0.29
CA PRO A 73 -21.59 -8.16 -1.11
C PRO A 73 -22.21 -6.79 -0.74
N SER A 74 -21.42 -5.86 -0.19
CA SER A 74 -21.83 -4.50 0.22
C SER A 74 -22.93 -4.50 1.27
N THR A 75 -22.71 -5.29 2.32
CA THR A 75 -23.57 -5.35 3.52
C THR A 75 -22.87 -4.73 4.72
N ALA A 76 -23.60 -4.52 5.82
CA ALA A 76 -23.04 -3.96 7.03
C ALA A 76 -22.00 -4.90 7.65
N ALA A 77 -22.11 -6.22 7.42
CA ALA A 77 -21.11 -7.19 7.83
C ALA A 77 -19.82 -7.03 6.99
N SER A 78 -19.93 -7.09 5.66
CA SER A 78 -18.76 -6.96 4.78
C SER A 78 -18.12 -5.56 4.86
N ALA A 79 -18.91 -4.52 5.12
CA ALA A 79 -18.42 -3.16 5.35
C ALA A 79 -17.60 -3.04 6.63
N ARG A 80 -17.99 -3.72 7.72
CA ARG A 80 -17.18 -3.77 8.97
C ARG A 80 -15.83 -4.44 8.75
N GLU A 81 -15.78 -5.44 7.87
CA GLU A 81 -14.53 -6.12 7.50
C GLU A 81 -13.66 -5.27 6.57
N ALA A 82 -14.26 -4.61 5.58
CA ALA A 82 -13.54 -3.83 4.58
C ALA A 82 -13.05 -2.46 5.11
N LEU A 83 -13.80 -1.82 6.01
CA LEU A 83 -13.45 -0.50 6.56
C LEU A 83 -12.02 -0.41 7.10
N PRO A 84 -11.56 -1.29 8.03
CA PRO A 84 -10.19 -1.22 8.54
C PRO A 84 -9.14 -1.51 7.46
N ILE A 85 -9.49 -2.20 6.38
CA ILE A 85 -8.58 -2.45 5.26
C ILE A 85 -8.37 -1.16 4.46
N PHE A 86 -9.46 -0.45 4.12
CA PHE A 86 -9.36 0.84 3.43
C PHE A 86 -8.67 1.91 4.29
N GLN A 87 -8.91 1.93 5.61
CA GLN A 87 -8.20 2.83 6.52
C GLN A 87 -6.69 2.59 6.50
N LYS A 88 -6.25 1.33 6.50
CA LYS A 88 -4.82 0.98 6.36
C LYS A 88 -4.30 1.37 4.97
N ALA A 89 -5.06 1.12 3.91
CA ALA A 89 -4.67 1.54 2.55
C ALA A 89 -4.43 3.06 2.48
N LEU A 90 -5.32 3.85 3.09
CA LEU A 90 -5.20 5.32 3.14
C LEU A 90 -3.94 5.77 3.87
N ASP A 91 -3.64 5.18 5.04
CA ASP A 91 -2.42 5.47 5.80
C ASP A 91 -1.15 5.18 4.97
N HIS A 92 -1.13 4.04 4.28
CA HIS A 92 -0.03 3.71 3.37
C HIS A 92 0.10 4.70 2.20
N PHE A 93 -1.00 5.08 1.56
CA PHE A 93 -0.94 6.11 0.51
C PHE A 93 -0.45 7.46 1.05
N GLN A 94 -0.85 7.87 2.25
CA GLN A 94 -0.35 9.11 2.86
C GLN A 94 1.17 9.05 3.11
N LYS A 95 1.68 7.91 3.57
CA LYS A 95 3.11 7.68 3.78
C LYS A 95 3.91 7.53 2.49
N SER A 96 3.23 7.28 1.36
CA SER A 96 3.88 7.15 0.05
C SER A 96 4.28 8.47 -0.62
N ARG A 97 3.95 9.63 -0.04
CA ARG A 97 4.27 10.96 -0.60
C ARG A 97 5.72 11.19 -1.03
N PRO A 98 6.76 10.63 -0.37
CA PRO A 98 8.14 10.76 -0.84
C PRO A 98 8.42 10.09 -2.20
N TYR A 99 7.51 9.23 -2.68
CA TYR A 99 7.57 8.65 -4.01
C TYR A 99 7.05 9.64 -5.06
N SER A 100 7.96 10.38 -5.69
CA SER A 100 7.64 11.49 -6.60
C SER A 100 8.19 11.28 -8.02
N GLU A 101 8.00 10.10 -8.59
CA GLU A 101 8.38 9.82 -10.00
C GLU A 101 7.24 10.13 -10.98
N ASN A 102 7.57 10.53 -12.22
CA ASN A 102 6.77 10.41 -13.46
C ASN A 102 5.23 10.32 -13.31
N ASN A 103 4.55 11.42 -12.96
CA ASN A 103 3.09 11.53 -12.81
C ASN A 103 2.46 10.70 -11.67
N GLN A 104 3.26 10.09 -10.79
CA GLN A 104 2.76 9.30 -9.67
C GLN A 104 2.08 10.18 -8.60
N GLN A 105 2.39 11.47 -8.52
CA GLN A 105 1.69 12.39 -7.62
C GLN A 105 0.20 12.53 -7.97
N ALA A 106 -0.15 12.67 -9.26
CA ALA A 106 -1.55 12.75 -9.69
C ALA A 106 -2.29 11.44 -9.38
N LYS A 107 -1.67 10.31 -9.74
CA LYS A 107 -2.22 8.98 -9.41
C LYS A 107 -2.35 8.76 -7.90
N LEU A 108 -1.39 9.24 -7.11
CA LEU A 108 -1.47 9.17 -5.66
C LEU A 108 -2.66 9.97 -5.12
N GLN A 109 -2.92 11.17 -5.66
CA GLN A 109 -4.12 11.92 -5.29
C GLN A 109 -5.40 11.16 -5.65
N ASP A 110 -5.44 10.51 -6.82
CA ASP A 110 -6.58 9.66 -7.20
C ASP A 110 -6.76 8.50 -6.20
N TRP A 111 -5.67 7.83 -5.79
CA TRP A 111 -5.75 6.76 -4.78
C TRP A 111 -6.22 7.26 -3.42
N LEU A 112 -5.73 8.41 -2.97
CA LEU A 112 -6.16 9.03 -1.72
C LEU A 112 -7.67 9.34 -1.74
N ASN A 113 -8.14 9.98 -2.81
CA ASN A 113 -9.54 10.34 -2.99
C ASN A 113 -10.45 9.11 -3.08
N ASN A 114 -10.08 8.14 -3.92
CA ASN A 114 -10.84 6.91 -4.09
C ASN A 114 -10.92 6.12 -2.78
N THR A 115 -9.81 5.99 -2.06
CA THR A 115 -9.78 5.25 -0.79
C THR A 115 -10.65 5.94 0.26
N GLN A 116 -10.59 7.27 0.35
CA GLN A 116 -11.45 8.06 1.23
C GLN A 116 -12.94 7.86 0.90
N GLN A 117 -13.31 7.86 -0.38
CA GLN A 117 -14.68 7.59 -0.81
C GLN A 117 -15.16 6.20 -0.39
N TYR A 118 -14.31 5.17 -0.51
CA TYR A 118 -14.69 3.82 -0.06
C TYR A 118 -14.86 3.72 1.45
N ILE A 119 -14.06 4.44 2.23
CA ILE A 119 -14.24 4.55 3.70
C ILE A 119 -15.63 5.12 4.00
N GLU A 120 -16.00 6.24 3.36
CA GLU A 120 -17.31 6.87 3.55
C GLU A 120 -18.46 5.95 3.17
N ILE A 121 -18.31 5.17 2.09
CA ILE A 121 -19.29 4.15 1.68
C ILE A 121 -19.46 3.09 2.76
N GLN A 122 -18.35 2.55 3.29
CA GLN A 122 -18.43 1.51 4.33
C GLN A 122 -19.08 2.05 5.60
N GLU A 123 -18.71 3.26 6.04
CA GLU A 123 -19.33 3.93 7.19
C GLU A 123 -20.84 4.13 6.98
N ALA A 124 -21.26 4.50 5.77
CA ALA A 124 -22.68 4.65 5.44
C ALA A 124 -23.44 3.32 5.46
N LEU A 125 -22.86 2.23 4.95
CA LEU A 125 -23.45 0.88 5.01
C LEU A 125 -23.63 0.43 6.46
N ILE A 126 -22.59 0.57 7.28
CA ILE A 126 -22.61 0.25 8.71
C ILE A 126 -23.70 1.06 9.43
N LYS A 127 -23.76 2.38 9.20
CA LYS A 127 -24.74 3.27 9.83
C LYS A 127 -26.17 2.94 9.43
N ARG A 128 -26.39 2.53 8.18
CA ARG A 128 -27.72 2.14 7.65
C ARG A 128 -28.14 0.73 8.07
N GLY A 129 -27.22 -0.06 8.63
CA GLY A 129 -27.45 -1.48 8.94
C GLY A 129 -27.73 -2.33 7.70
N ARG A 130 -27.31 -1.87 6.53
CA ARG A 130 -27.47 -2.57 5.25
C ARG A 130 -26.17 -3.22 4.88
#